data_AF-A0A085FHI5-F1
#
_entry.id   AF-A0A085FHI5-F1
#
_cell.length_a   1.000
_cell.length_b   1.000
_cell.length_c   1.000
_cell.angle_alpha   90.00
_cell.angle_beta   90.00
_cell.angle_gamma   90.00
#
_symmetry.space_group_name_H-M   'P 1'
#
loop_
_entity.id
_entity.type
_entity.pdbx_description
1 polymer ?
#
loop_
_entity_poly.entity_id
_entity_poly.type
_entity_poly.pdbx_seq_one_letter_code
_entity_poly.pdbx_strand_id
1 'polypeptide(L)'
;MAASGAILLGNVPAARSAPEPARPETVAVTVDHAKLVRLPEKAQTVIVGNPAIADVSVQRNGVMVVTGKSFGVTNLIALDAGGSLLAESLVRVSAAADSILTVQRGMERESYSCTPTCQPTVQLGDATKYFGDVGGQTTRRNALASGSDK
;
A
#
# COMPACT_ATOMS: atom_id res chain seq x y z
N MET A 1 -36.86 -6.03 67.36
CA MET A 1 -35.59 -6.57 66.84
C MET A 1 -35.25 -5.84 65.56
N ALA A 2 -34.31 -4.90 65.63
CA ALA A 2 -33.90 -4.03 64.53
C ALA A 2 -32.67 -4.64 63.82
N ALA A 3 -32.63 -4.59 62.49
CA ALA A 3 -31.44 -4.91 61.71
C ALA A 3 -31.16 -3.71 60.78
N SER A 4 -30.33 -2.79 61.25
CA SER A 4 -29.76 -1.70 60.47
C SER A 4 -28.61 -2.25 59.61
N GLY A 5 -28.82 -2.34 58.30
CA GLY A 5 -27.77 -2.68 57.33
C GLY A 5 -27.07 -1.43 56.81
N ALA A 6 -25.81 -1.24 57.16
CA ALA A 6 -24.97 -0.15 56.64
C ALA A 6 -24.44 -0.52 55.25
N ILE A 7 -24.79 0.27 54.22
CA ILE A 7 -24.27 0.14 52.86
C ILE A 7 -22.94 0.90 52.80
N LEU A 8 -21.83 0.17 52.66
CA LEU A 8 -20.49 0.75 52.44
C LEU A 8 -20.36 1.19 50.97
N LEU A 9 -20.28 2.50 50.74
CA LEU A 9 -19.94 3.10 49.45
C LEU A 9 -18.44 2.87 49.16
N GLY A 10 -18.14 1.81 48.40
CA GLY A 10 -16.78 1.53 47.90
C GLY A 10 -16.41 2.50 46.77
N ASN A 11 -15.32 3.25 46.96
CA ASN A 11 -14.77 4.17 45.97
C ASN A 11 -14.07 3.38 44.85
N VAL A 12 -14.66 3.32 43.65
CA VAL A 12 -14.08 2.64 42.49
C VAL A 12 -13.04 3.57 41.85
N PRO A 13 -11.74 3.22 41.80
CA PRO A 13 -10.74 4.06 41.15
C PRO A 13 -11.01 4.09 39.64
N ALA A 14 -11.12 5.30 39.08
CA ALA A 14 -11.23 5.51 37.64
C ALA A 14 -9.98 4.97 36.94
N ALA A 15 -10.16 3.95 36.09
CA ALA A 15 -9.09 3.42 35.26
C ALA A 15 -8.56 4.53 34.33
N ARG A 16 -7.31 4.92 34.53
CA ARG A 16 -6.62 5.93 33.72
C ARG A 16 -6.15 5.23 32.44
N SER A 17 -6.77 5.55 31.31
CA SER A 17 -6.35 5.08 29.99
C SER A 17 -4.91 5.51 29.72
N ALA A 18 -4.00 4.55 29.55
CA ALA A 18 -2.62 4.82 29.16
C ALA A 18 -2.57 5.33 27.70
N PRO A 19 -1.62 6.21 27.34
CA PRO A 19 -1.42 6.61 25.96
C PRO A 19 -1.02 5.38 25.12
N GLU A 20 -1.77 5.11 24.06
CA GLU A 20 -1.40 4.06 23.11
C GLU A 20 -0.16 4.52 22.32
N PRO A 21 0.87 3.67 22.14
CA PRO A 21 2.02 4.03 21.32
C PRO A 21 1.55 4.35 19.91
N ALA A 22 1.93 5.54 19.42
CA ALA A 22 1.63 5.97 18.06
C ALA A 22 2.22 4.95 17.07
N ARG A 23 1.36 4.17 16.40
CA ARG A 23 1.81 3.29 15.32
C ARG A 23 2.29 4.16 14.14
N PRO A 24 3.36 3.74 13.45
CA PRO A 24 3.75 4.39 12.21
C PRO A 24 2.59 4.34 11.23
N GLU A 25 2.23 5.51 10.69
CA GLU A 25 1.16 5.63 9.71
C GLU A 25 1.47 4.73 8.50
N THR A 26 0.50 3.91 8.09
CA THR A 26 0.70 2.97 6.98
C THR A 26 -0.16 3.37 5.78
N VAL A 27 0.50 3.75 4.70
CA VAL A 27 -0.11 4.06 3.41
C VAL A 27 -0.25 2.76 2.61
N ALA A 28 -1.46 2.20 2.58
CA ALA A 28 -1.79 1.10 1.68
C ALA A 28 -2.04 1.62 0.25
N VAL A 29 -1.31 1.07 -0.72
CA VAL A 29 -1.39 1.38 -2.15
C VAL A 29 -1.48 0.07 -2.94
N THR A 30 -2.10 0.13 -4.10
CA THR A 30 -2.20 -1.00 -5.02
C THR A 30 -1.17 -0.87 -6.14
N VAL A 31 -0.59 -1.97 -6.62
CA VAL A 31 0.29 -1.97 -7.81
C VAL A 31 -0.44 -1.32 -8.99
N ASP A 32 0.24 -0.42 -9.70
CA ASP A 32 -0.29 0.38 -10.82
C ASP A 32 -1.40 1.40 -10.44
N HIS A 33 -1.67 1.58 -9.15
CA HIS A 33 -2.56 2.63 -8.66
C HIS A 33 -1.80 3.73 -7.93
N ALA A 34 -2.39 4.93 -7.96
CA ALA A 34 -1.92 6.09 -7.22
C ALA A 34 -2.87 6.41 -6.06
N LYS A 35 -2.29 6.88 -4.94
CA LYS A 35 -3.01 7.35 -3.77
C LYS A 35 -2.53 8.74 -3.39
N LEU A 36 -3.47 9.63 -3.07
CA LEU A 36 -3.17 10.95 -2.54
C LEU A 36 -2.95 10.86 -1.03
N VAL A 37 -1.84 11.42 -0.58
CA VAL A 37 -1.46 11.52 0.83
C VAL A 37 -1.16 12.99 1.13
N ARG A 38 -1.60 13.50 2.28
CA ARG A 38 -1.27 14.86 2.72
C ARG A 38 0.07 14.85 3.42
N LEU A 39 0.95 15.77 3.03
CA LEU A 39 2.23 15.94 3.70
C LEU A 39 2.07 16.82 4.95
N PRO A 40 2.92 16.62 5.98
CA PRO A 40 3.00 17.53 7.11
C PRO A 40 3.30 18.96 6.67
N GLU A 41 2.78 19.93 7.42
CA GLU A 41 3.14 21.33 7.22
C GLU A 41 4.67 21.48 7.36
N LYS A 42 5.30 22.19 6.40
CA LYS A 42 6.75 22.42 6.29
C LYS A 42 7.59 21.28 5.68
N ALA A 43 6.99 20.17 5.24
CA ALA A 43 7.74 19.15 4.49
C ALA A 43 8.28 19.74 3.17
N GLN A 44 9.60 19.66 2.97
CA GLN A 44 10.26 20.13 1.74
C GLN A 44 10.91 18.98 0.97
N THR A 45 11.41 17.98 1.69
CA THR A 45 12.10 16.83 1.11
C THR A 45 11.35 15.58 1.47
N VAL A 46 11.07 14.73 0.47
CA VAL A 46 10.53 13.39 0.66
C VAL A 46 11.53 12.39 0.14
N ILE A 47 11.81 11.37 0.94
CA ILE A 47 12.70 10.27 0.62
C ILE A 47 11.88 8.99 0.60
N VAL A 48 12.07 8.18 -0.44
CA VAL A 48 11.51 6.83 -0.55
C VAL A 48 12.64 5.84 -0.27
N GLY A 49 12.42 4.90 0.65
CA GLY A 49 13.42 3.88 0.97
C GLY A 49 13.78 3.02 -0.24
N ASN A 50 12.77 2.55 -1.00
CA ASN A 50 12.96 1.76 -2.22
C ASN A 50 12.03 2.24 -3.36
N PRO A 51 12.57 2.95 -4.38
CA PRO A 51 11.79 3.46 -5.50
C PRO A 51 11.32 2.38 -6.49
N ALA A 52 11.80 1.13 -6.36
CA ALA A 52 11.29 0.00 -7.14
C ALA A 52 9.94 -0.52 -6.61
N ILE A 53 9.61 -0.26 -5.34
CA ILE A 53 8.35 -0.68 -4.70
C ILE A 53 7.28 0.40 -4.89
N ALA A 54 7.60 1.66 -4.58
CA ALA A 54 6.68 2.77 -4.69
C ALA A 54 7.42 4.03 -5.17
N ASP A 55 6.71 4.92 -5.84
CA ASP A 55 7.22 6.20 -6.31
C ASP A 55 6.34 7.34 -5.81
N VAL A 56 6.92 8.54 -5.69
CA VAL A 56 6.21 9.69 -5.14
C VAL A 56 6.42 10.94 -5.98
N SER A 57 5.37 11.73 -6.12
CA SER A 57 5.47 13.09 -6.67
C SER A 57 4.79 14.08 -5.73
N VAL A 58 5.52 15.12 -5.36
CA VAL A 58 5.01 16.19 -4.50
C VAL A 58 4.32 17.24 -5.36
N GLN A 59 3.08 17.58 -5.00
CA GLN A 59 2.28 18.62 -5.64
C GLN A 59 2.37 19.92 -4.85
N ARG A 60 2.16 21.06 -5.53
CA ARG A 60 2.36 22.41 -4.96
C ARG A 60 1.45 22.75 -3.78
N ASN A 61 0.40 21.97 -3.53
CA ASN A 61 -0.62 22.19 -2.51
C ASN A 61 -0.41 21.33 -1.23
N GLY A 62 0.80 20.82 -0.99
CA GLY A 62 1.07 19.97 0.18
C GLY A 62 0.46 18.57 0.08
N VAL A 63 0.06 18.16 -1.13
CA VAL A 63 -0.40 16.80 -1.43
C VAL A 63 0.72 16.05 -2.14
N MET A 64 0.89 14.79 -1.79
CA MET A 64 1.81 13.88 -2.44
C MET A 64 1.02 12.76 -3.11
N VAL A 65 1.37 12.46 -4.35
CA VAL A 65 0.85 11.30 -5.08
C VAL A 65 1.82 10.15 -4.85
N VAL A 66 1.37 9.07 -4.23
CA VAL A 66 2.13 7.84 -4.04
C VAL A 66 1.65 6.80 -5.03
N THR A 67 2.53 6.28 -5.87
CA THR A 67 2.21 5.28 -6.90
C THR A 67 2.86 3.95 -6.56
N GLY A 68 2.07 2.86 -6.53
CA GLY A 68 2.61 1.51 -6.33
C GLY A 68 3.23 0.99 -7.63
N LYS A 69 4.51 0.59 -7.59
CA LYS A 69 5.24 0.01 -8.74
C LYS A 69 5.40 -1.50 -8.62
N SER A 70 5.70 -1.99 -7.42
CA SER A 70 5.93 -3.41 -7.17
C SER A 70 5.48 -3.78 -5.76
N PHE A 71 5.22 -5.07 -5.56
CA PHE A 71 4.82 -5.62 -4.27
C PHE A 71 5.90 -5.42 -3.21
N GLY A 72 5.48 -5.09 -2.00
CA GLY A 72 6.38 -5.03 -0.86
C GLY A 72 5.99 -4.00 0.18
N VAL A 73 6.90 -3.77 1.11
CA VAL A 73 6.80 -2.71 2.10
C VAL A 73 8.05 -1.86 2.00
N THR A 74 7.87 -0.56 1.87
CA THR A 74 8.95 0.43 1.96
C THR A 74 8.53 1.55 2.92
N ASN A 75 9.40 2.51 3.18
CA ASN A 75 9.11 3.66 4.02
C ASN A 75 9.21 4.96 3.22
N LEU A 76 8.46 5.94 3.69
CA LEU A 76 8.51 7.33 3.27
C LEU A 76 8.96 8.17 4.45
N ILE A 77 9.95 9.03 4.20
CA ILE A 77 10.52 9.93 5.18
C ILE A 77 10.31 11.35 4.67
N ALA A 78 9.67 12.19 5.49
CA ALA A 78 9.48 13.60 5.21
C ALA A 78 10.38 14.44 6.12
N LEU A 79 11.16 15.35 5.52
CA LEU A 79 12.07 16.25 6.21
C LEU A 79 11.68 17.72 5.98
N ASP A 80 12.03 18.57 6.94
CA ASP A 80 11.96 20.02 6.80
C ASP A 80 13.15 20.61 6.03
N ALA A 81 13.17 21.93 5.87
CA ALA A 81 14.25 22.67 5.21
C ALA A 81 15.62 22.51 5.90
N GLY A 82 15.63 22.22 7.20
CA GLY A 82 16.82 22.03 8.01
C GLY A 82 17.30 20.58 8.06
N GLY A 83 16.60 19.66 7.40
CA GLY A 83 16.89 18.23 7.43
C GLY A 83 16.37 17.52 8.69
N SER A 84 15.51 18.16 9.49
CA SER A 84 14.87 17.53 10.64
C SER A 84 13.76 16.58 10.18
N LEU A 85 13.64 15.43 10.86
CA LEU A 85 12.60 14.44 10.61
C LEU A 85 11.23 14.98 11.06
N LEU A 86 10.31 15.14 10.11
CA LEU A 86 8.94 15.55 10.40
C LEU A 86 8.00 14.35 10.57
N ALA A 87 8.13 13.35 9.69
CA ALA A 87 7.31 12.17 9.72
C ALA A 87 8.00 10.98 9.04
N GLU A 88 7.69 9.79 9.53
CA GLU A 88 8.01 8.53 8.88
C GLU A 88 6.73 7.70 8.75
N SER A 89 6.51 7.14 7.56
CA SER A 89 5.35 6.31 7.26
C SER A 89 5.75 5.07 6.48
N LEU A 90 5.05 3.97 6.69
CA LEU A 90 5.24 2.76 5.88
C LEU A 90 4.34 2.83 4.65
N VAL A 91 4.84 2.42 3.50
CA VAL A 91 4.06 2.18 2.28
C VAL A 91 4.00 0.70 2.05
N ARG A 92 2.78 0.17 2.04
CA ARG A 92 2.52 -1.23 1.70
C ARG A 92 1.87 -1.26 0.32
N VAL A 93 2.52 -1.94 -0.61
CA VAL A 93 2.01 -2.13 -1.97
C VAL A 93 1.51 -3.56 -2.12
N SER A 94 0.23 -3.71 -2.43
CA SER A 94 -0.45 -5.00 -2.64
C SER A 94 -1.05 -5.11 -4.03
N ALA A 95 -1.47 -6.32 -4.42
CA ALA A 95 -2.19 -6.54 -5.67
C ALA A 95 -3.52 -5.78 -5.64
N ALA A 96 -4.01 -5.40 -6.82
CA ALA A 96 -5.40 -5.02 -6.94
C ALA A 96 -6.22 -6.26 -6.57
N ALA A 97 -6.96 -6.17 -5.47
CA ALA A 97 -7.88 -7.23 -5.06
C ALA A 97 -9.09 -7.34 -6.00
N ASP A 98 -9.16 -6.44 -7.00
CA ASP A 98 -10.23 -6.38 -7.97
C ASP A 98 -10.08 -7.57 -8.94
N SER A 99 -10.68 -8.68 -8.52
CA SER A 99 -10.99 -9.85 -9.35
C SER A 99 -9.79 -10.65 -9.84
N ILE A 100 -8.64 -10.58 -9.15
CA ILE A 100 -7.48 -11.40 -9.49
C ILE A 100 -7.58 -12.79 -8.85
N LEU A 101 -7.73 -13.82 -9.68
CA LEU A 101 -7.63 -15.22 -9.31
C LEU A 101 -6.20 -15.70 -9.54
N THR A 102 -5.57 -16.21 -8.49
CA THR A 102 -4.26 -16.88 -8.60
C THR A 102 -4.45 -18.39 -8.59
N VAL A 103 -3.94 -19.06 -9.61
CA VAL A 103 -3.92 -20.52 -9.72
C VAL A 103 -2.51 -21.00 -9.38
N GLN A 104 -2.40 -21.84 -8.36
CA GLN A 104 -1.13 -22.44 -7.92
C GLN A 104 -1.07 -23.91 -8.34
N ARG A 105 -0.02 -24.27 -9.10
CA ARG A 105 0.26 -25.64 -9.58
C ARG A 105 1.67 -26.03 -9.14
N GLY A 106 1.79 -26.49 -7.90
CA GLY A 106 3.10 -26.75 -7.29
C GLY A 106 3.88 -25.45 -7.09
N MET A 107 5.04 -25.33 -7.75
CA MET A 107 5.86 -24.11 -7.74
C MET A 107 5.49 -23.12 -8.85
N GLU A 108 4.57 -23.50 -9.73
CA GLU A 108 4.11 -22.65 -10.83
C GLU A 108 2.87 -21.86 -10.40
N ARG A 109 2.95 -20.53 -10.59
CA ARG A 109 1.88 -19.61 -10.27
C ARG A 109 1.37 -18.91 -11.53
N GLU A 110 0.06 -18.81 -11.68
CA GLU A 110 -0.57 -18.09 -12.78
C GLU A 110 -1.63 -17.13 -12.22
N SER A 111 -1.71 -15.93 -12.80
CA SER A 111 -2.68 -14.91 -12.38
C SER A 111 -3.71 -14.64 -13.47
N TYR A 112 -4.97 -14.44 -13.08
CA TYR A 112 -6.11 -14.20 -13.96
C TYR A 112 -6.95 -13.03 -13.44
N SER A 113 -7.51 -12.20 -14.32
CA SER A 113 -8.52 -11.20 -13.96
C SER A 113 -9.90 -11.67 -14.41
N CYS A 114 -10.86 -11.79 -13.49
CA CYS A 114 -12.14 -12.46 -13.72
C CYS A 114 -13.35 -11.52 -13.57
N THR A 115 -13.79 -10.91 -14.66
CA THR A 115 -15.00 -10.07 -14.71
C THR A 115 -15.65 -10.05 -16.11
N PRO A 116 -16.75 -10.80 -16.38
CA PRO A 116 -17.26 -12.01 -15.72
C PRO A 116 -16.54 -13.30 -16.16
N THR A 117 -15.68 -13.22 -17.18
CA THR A 117 -14.86 -14.32 -17.68
C THR A 117 -13.40 -14.07 -17.31
N CYS A 118 -12.69 -15.11 -16.89
CA CYS A 118 -11.28 -15.01 -16.52
C CYS A 118 -10.39 -14.82 -17.75
N GLN A 119 -9.63 -13.73 -17.75
CA GLN A 119 -8.61 -13.42 -18.75
C GLN A 119 -7.22 -13.53 -18.11
N PRO A 120 -6.21 -14.07 -18.82
CA PRO A 120 -4.86 -14.16 -18.28
C PRO A 120 -4.28 -12.77 -18.03
N THR A 121 -3.60 -12.61 -16.90
CA THR A 121 -2.84 -11.39 -16.56
C THR A 121 -1.48 -11.78 -16.01
N VAL A 122 -0.47 -10.94 -16.22
CA VAL A 122 0.87 -11.17 -15.67
C VAL A 122 1.02 -10.49 -14.32
N GLN A 123 1.48 -11.22 -13.31
CA GLN A 123 1.92 -10.66 -12.04
C GLN A 123 3.35 -11.08 -11.68
N LEU A 124 4.03 -10.22 -10.93
CA LEU A 124 5.39 -10.49 -10.46
C LEU A 124 5.41 -11.69 -9.51
N GLY A 125 6.09 -12.75 -9.92
CA GLY A 125 6.16 -14.04 -9.22
C GLY A 125 5.28 -15.13 -9.83
N ASP A 126 4.61 -14.84 -10.95
CA ASP A 126 4.05 -15.90 -11.80
C ASP A 126 5.17 -16.72 -12.44
N ALA A 127 4.85 -17.94 -12.85
CA ALA A 127 5.80 -18.87 -13.45
C ALA A 127 6.48 -18.22 -14.66
N THR A 128 7.80 -18.33 -14.76
CA THR A 128 8.62 -17.64 -15.79
C THR A 128 8.09 -17.85 -17.20
N LYS A 129 7.64 -19.07 -17.51
CA LYS A 129 7.04 -19.40 -18.81
C LYS A 129 5.74 -18.64 -19.03
N TYR A 130 4.81 -18.68 -18.08
CA TYR A 130 3.51 -17.99 -18.17
C TYR A 130 3.70 -16.47 -18.28
N PHE A 131 4.57 -15.90 -17.44
CA PHE A 131 4.92 -14.48 -17.49
C PHE A 131 5.47 -14.06 -18.86
N GLY A 132 6.39 -14.86 -19.42
CA GLY A 132 6.96 -14.62 -20.74
C GLY A 132 5.93 -14.72 -21.88
N ASP A 133 5.09 -15.75 -21.86
CA ASP A 133 4.08 -15.99 -22.89
C ASP A 133 3.02 -14.87 -22.92
N VAL A 134 2.39 -14.58 -21.78
CA VAL A 134 1.31 -13.58 -21.69
C VAL A 134 1.86 -12.15 -21.81
N GLY A 135 3.04 -11.87 -21.22
CA GLY A 135 3.72 -10.59 -21.36
C GLY A 135 4.16 -10.32 -22.81
N GLY A 136 4.64 -11.34 -23.51
CA GLY A 136 4.99 -11.28 -24.93
C GLY A 136 3.79 -10.98 -25.83
N GLN A 137 2.65 -11.65 -25.60
CA GLN A 137 1.40 -11.37 -26.31
C GLN A 137 0.92 -9.93 -26.09
N THR A 138 0.98 -9.45 -24.85
CA THR A 138 0.59 -8.06 -24.50
C THR A 138 1.47 -7.04 -25.21
N THR A 139 2.79 -7.28 -25.22
CA THR A 139 3.77 -6.41 -25.89
C THR A 139 3.51 -6.36 -27.39
N ARG A 140 3.31 -7.50 -28.05
CA ARG A 140 3.00 -7.58 -29.49
C ARG A 140 1.69 -6.88 -29.84
N ARG A 141 0.62 -7.10 -29.06
CA ARG A 141 -0.66 -6.42 -29.25
C ARG A 141 -0.49 -4.90 -29.15
N ASN A 142 0.26 -4.43 -28.15
CA ASN A 142 0.50 -3.01 -27.96
C ASN A 142 1.31 -2.41 -29.12
N ALA A 143 2.33 -3.12 -29.63
CA ALA A 143 3.11 -2.69 -30.79
C ALA A 143 2.25 -2.55 -32.06
N LEU A 144 1.36 -3.52 -32.32
CA LEU A 144 0.39 -3.47 -33.41
C LEU A 144 -0.61 -2.32 -33.25
N ALA A 145 -1.03 -2.04 -32.01
CA ALA A 145 -1.98 -0.96 -31.70
C ALA A 145 -1.35 0.44 -31.78
N SER A 146 -0.05 0.57 -31.48
CA SER A 146 0.67 1.85 -31.55
C SER A 146 1.19 2.19 -32.95
N GLY A 147 0.96 1.33 -33.95
CA GLY A 147 1.40 1.55 -35.34
C GLY A 147 2.92 1.59 -35.49
N SER A 148 3.66 0.92 -34.60
CA SER A 148 5.12 0.92 -34.56
C SER A 148 5.77 -0.02 -35.58
N ASP A 149 5.10 -0.30 -36.70
CA ASP A 149 5.69 -0.97 -37.84
C ASP A 149 6.29 0.10 -38.76
N LYS A 150 7.55 0.44 -38.48
CA LYS A 150 8.50 0.93 -39.49
C LYS A 150 9.78 0.13 -39.38
#